data_AF-A0A9D8B0Q0-F1
#
_entry.id   AF-A0A9D8B0Q0-F1
#
_cell.length_a   1.000
_cell.length_b   1.000
_cell.length_c   1.000
_cell.angle_alpha   90.00
_cell.angle_beta   90.00
_cell.angle_gamma   90.00
#
_symmetry.space_group_name_H-M   'P 1'
#
loop_
_entity.id
_entity.type
_entity.pdbx_description
1 polymer ?
#
loop_
_entity_poly.entity_id
_entity_poly.type
_entity_poly.pdbx_seq_one_letter_code
_entity_poly.pdbx_strand_id
1 'polypeptide(L)'
;MSSANVRAIHALDDFKAALARFGSEAQDALGAAAQEIQRTLDWLAERANHWRNEVRRRAEAVRQAEAALARCQACRPPRDCSAYQNALLQARVRLREAEAELKNVQQWTQLVQHAVAEYQREAQRLAAVLSADLPKASALLGNSADILQSYAAMGAPSVGIPSDFTAATQTGIGAQQGSGGGAQATALDQALAELEKIETGRSIVQAIRARGTQVRFGEATEGAIAHFDPRANEIVISETLRDATPSVLSAHLAHEGTHVKWSRSDSIDQEYHAFSAQAEVWNRLKASHTDEQCDWVSWMISLGERDAKNIIRRYYPGLPE
;
A
#
# COMPACT_ATOMS: atom_id res chain seq x y z
N MET A 1 61.77 -31.38 6.77
CA MET A 1 61.42 -29.95 6.68
C MET A 1 60.12 -29.87 5.90
N SER A 2 59.04 -29.44 6.54
CA SER A 2 57.72 -29.36 5.90
C SER A 2 57.70 -28.16 4.95
N SER A 3 57.53 -28.38 3.65
CA SER A 3 57.36 -27.32 2.66
C SER A 3 55.91 -26.84 2.64
N ALA A 4 55.69 -25.52 2.62
CA ALA A 4 54.37 -24.95 2.40
C ALA A 4 54.05 -24.97 0.91
N ASN A 5 52.95 -25.64 0.50
CA ASN A 5 52.51 -25.69 -0.90
C ASN A 5 51.64 -24.46 -1.21
N VAL A 6 52.28 -23.35 -1.55
CA VAL A 6 51.60 -22.09 -1.90
C VAL A 6 51.16 -22.14 -3.37
N ARG A 7 49.86 -22.36 -3.60
CA ARG A 7 49.31 -22.61 -4.95
C ARG A 7 48.77 -21.37 -5.67
N ALA A 8 48.41 -20.30 -4.96
CA ALA A 8 47.77 -19.13 -5.58
C ALA A 8 47.93 -17.86 -4.74
N ILE A 9 49.06 -17.18 -4.87
CA ILE A 9 49.29 -15.89 -4.18
C ILE A 9 48.44 -14.78 -4.80
N HIS A 10 48.28 -14.80 -6.14
CA HIS A 10 47.43 -13.84 -6.87
C HIS A 10 45.98 -13.80 -6.37
N ALA A 11 45.47 -14.90 -5.81
CA ALA A 11 44.12 -14.93 -5.23
C ALA A 11 43.97 -13.96 -4.04
N LEU A 12 45.04 -13.66 -3.30
CA LEU A 12 45.02 -12.67 -2.20
C LEU A 12 44.95 -11.24 -2.75
N ASP A 13 45.68 -10.95 -3.82
CA ASP A 13 45.64 -9.64 -4.50
C ASP A 13 44.27 -9.41 -5.16
N ASP A 14 43.74 -10.42 -5.83
CA ASP A 14 42.39 -10.40 -6.41
C ASP A 14 41.33 -10.18 -5.34
N PHE A 15 41.43 -10.87 -4.20
CA PHE A 15 40.50 -10.70 -3.09
C PHE A 15 40.61 -9.31 -2.46
N LYS A 16 41.83 -8.78 -2.28
CA LYS A 16 42.06 -7.42 -1.81
C LYS A 16 41.43 -6.39 -2.75
N ALA A 17 41.59 -6.54 -4.06
CA ALA A 17 40.99 -5.67 -5.07
C ALA A 17 39.45 -5.76 -5.05
N ALA A 18 38.91 -6.98 -4.94
CA ALA A 18 37.48 -7.19 -4.80
C ALA A 18 36.90 -6.54 -3.54
N LEU A 19 37.62 -6.63 -2.41
CA LEU A 19 37.23 -6.04 -1.15
C LEU A 19 37.24 -4.50 -1.20
N ALA A 20 38.25 -3.90 -1.84
CA ALA A 20 38.32 -2.45 -2.04
C ALA A 20 37.14 -1.94 -2.91
N ARG A 21 36.84 -2.64 -4.01
CA ARG A 21 35.69 -2.34 -4.87
C ARG A 21 34.38 -2.46 -4.12
N PHE A 22 34.17 -3.56 -3.39
CA PHE A 22 33.00 -3.74 -2.52
C PHE A 22 32.87 -2.59 -1.52
N GLY A 23 33.98 -2.16 -0.91
CA GLY A 23 34.02 -1.04 0.02
C GLY A 23 33.46 0.25 -0.58
N SER A 24 33.96 0.61 -1.76
CA SER A 24 33.51 1.81 -2.50
C SER A 24 32.03 1.70 -2.89
N GLU A 25 31.64 0.60 -3.54
CA GLU A 25 30.28 0.39 -4.02
C GLU A 25 29.25 0.39 -2.88
N ALA A 26 29.59 -0.22 -1.73
CA ALA A 26 28.72 -0.24 -0.56
C ALA A 26 28.61 1.14 0.09
N GLN A 27 29.70 1.92 0.17
CA GLN A 27 29.65 3.30 0.66
C GLN A 27 28.80 4.20 -0.23
N ASP A 28 28.96 4.09 -1.55
CA ASP A 28 28.16 4.83 -2.53
C ASP A 28 26.68 4.46 -2.42
N ALA A 29 26.35 3.17 -2.29
CA ALA A 29 24.98 2.70 -2.11
C ALA A 29 24.34 3.23 -0.80
N LEU A 30 25.08 3.22 0.31
CA LEU A 30 24.63 3.81 1.58
C LEU A 30 24.38 5.32 1.44
N GLY A 31 25.28 6.03 0.76
CA GLY A 31 25.14 7.47 0.50
C GLY A 31 23.91 7.79 -0.37
N ALA A 32 23.69 7.02 -1.44
CA ALA A 32 22.53 7.17 -2.31
C ALA A 32 21.20 6.92 -1.57
N ALA A 33 21.14 5.86 -0.76
CA ALA A 33 19.97 5.55 0.06
C ALA A 33 19.69 6.67 1.08
N ALA A 34 20.71 7.20 1.76
CA ALA A 34 20.56 8.32 2.69
C ALA A 34 20.00 9.58 2.00
N GLN A 35 20.45 9.88 0.78
CA GLN A 35 19.92 11.01 0.01
C GLN A 35 18.47 10.82 -0.43
N GLU A 36 18.07 9.61 -0.84
CA GLU A 36 16.68 9.29 -1.19
C GLU A 36 15.75 9.39 0.02
N ILE A 37 16.19 8.89 1.18
CA ILE A 37 15.48 9.02 2.45
C ILE A 37 15.25 10.49 2.77
N GLN A 38 16.30 11.33 2.69
CA GLN A 38 16.18 12.75 2.99
C GLN A 38 15.20 13.44 2.03
N ARG A 39 15.32 13.17 0.71
CA ARG A 39 14.39 13.71 -0.31
C ARG A 39 12.94 13.32 -0.03
N THR A 40 12.72 12.07 0.37
CA THR A 40 11.38 11.57 0.71
C THR A 40 10.81 12.26 1.94
N LEU A 41 11.62 12.44 2.99
CA LEU A 41 11.21 13.15 4.22
C LEU A 41 10.90 14.63 3.96
N ASP A 42 11.72 15.30 3.15
CA ASP A 42 11.52 16.69 2.76
C ASP A 42 10.22 16.86 1.94
N TRP A 43 9.99 15.94 0.99
CA TRP A 43 8.74 15.91 0.21
C TRP A 43 7.51 15.70 1.11
N LEU A 44 7.57 14.75 2.06
CA LEU A 44 6.47 14.53 3.01
C LEU A 44 6.21 15.76 3.88
N ALA A 45 7.26 16.45 4.33
CA ALA A 45 7.12 17.69 5.10
C ALA A 45 6.46 18.80 4.28
N GLU A 46 6.85 18.96 3.01
CA GLU A 46 6.22 19.89 2.07
C GLU A 46 4.75 19.53 1.83
N ARG A 47 4.45 18.25 1.57
CA ARG A 47 3.08 17.74 1.40
C ARG A 47 2.21 18.03 2.63
N ALA A 48 2.74 17.83 3.83
CA ALA A 48 2.03 18.09 5.07
C ALA A 48 1.74 19.60 5.23
N ASN A 49 2.71 20.46 4.90
CA ASN A 49 2.51 21.91 4.91
C ASN A 49 1.45 22.34 3.90
N HIS A 50 1.51 21.81 2.68
CA HIS A 50 0.52 22.07 1.63
C HIS A 50 -0.88 21.70 2.09
N TRP A 51 -1.11 20.48 2.57
CA TRP A 51 -2.44 20.04 2.97
C TRP A 51 -2.96 20.78 4.21
N ARG A 52 -2.10 21.15 5.17
CA ARG A 52 -2.50 22.05 6.27
C ARG A 52 -3.01 23.39 5.76
N ASN A 53 -2.35 23.98 4.77
CA ASN A 53 -2.81 25.23 4.15
C ASN A 53 -4.11 25.05 3.37
N GLU A 54 -4.26 23.93 2.66
CA GLU A 54 -5.49 23.58 1.94
C GLU A 54 -6.68 23.40 2.88
N VAL A 55 -6.51 22.68 4.00
CA VAL A 55 -7.55 22.54 5.03
C VAL A 55 -7.98 23.91 5.53
N ARG A 56 -7.03 24.79 5.88
CA ARG A 56 -7.35 26.16 6.33
C ARG A 56 -8.14 26.94 5.26
N ARG A 57 -7.70 26.88 4.00
CA ARG A 57 -8.34 27.58 2.88
C ARG A 57 -9.76 27.07 2.63
N ARG A 58 -9.95 25.75 2.62
CA ARG A 58 -11.24 25.11 2.34
C ARG A 58 -12.20 25.26 3.52
N ALA A 59 -11.70 25.27 4.75
CA ALA A 59 -12.50 25.59 5.93
C ALA A 59 -13.07 27.01 5.85
N GLU A 60 -12.26 27.98 5.42
CA GLU A 60 -12.74 29.34 5.18
C GLU A 60 -13.83 29.39 4.09
N ALA A 61 -13.67 28.63 3.01
CA ALA A 61 -14.69 28.53 1.96
C ALA A 61 -16.02 27.94 2.49
N VAL A 62 -15.97 26.97 3.39
CA VAL A 62 -17.16 26.45 4.08
C VAL A 62 -17.85 27.57 4.87
N ARG A 63 -17.11 28.31 5.70
CA ARG A 63 -17.70 29.42 6.49
C ARG A 63 -18.36 30.47 5.59
N GLN A 64 -17.74 30.80 4.46
CA GLN A 64 -18.29 31.75 3.49
C GLN A 64 -19.58 31.22 2.84
N ALA A 65 -19.62 29.94 2.48
CA ALA A 65 -20.81 29.29 1.92
C ALA A 65 -21.95 29.23 2.95
N GLU A 66 -21.66 28.92 4.22
CA GLU A 66 -22.64 28.95 5.31
C GLU A 66 -23.23 30.35 5.50
N ALA A 67 -22.38 31.39 5.52
CA ALA A 67 -22.82 32.77 5.63
C ALA A 67 -23.67 33.21 4.42
N ALA A 68 -23.33 32.77 3.21
CA ALA A 68 -24.10 33.05 2.00
C ALA A 68 -25.48 32.39 2.02
N LEU A 69 -25.54 31.11 2.44
CA LEU A 69 -26.79 30.39 2.62
C LEU A 69 -27.69 31.08 3.66
N ALA A 70 -27.13 31.45 4.83
CA ALA A 70 -27.87 32.15 5.88
C ALA A 70 -28.43 33.49 5.39
N ARG A 71 -27.65 34.28 4.62
CA ARG A 71 -28.14 35.53 4.00
C ARG A 71 -29.28 35.28 3.03
N CYS A 72 -29.19 34.25 2.18
CA CYS A 72 -30.26 33.89 1.26
C CYS A 72 -31.55 33.53 2.01
N GLN A 73 -31.44 32.70 3.05
CA GLN A 73 -32.57 32.25 3.87
C GLN A 73 -33.25 33.39 4.65
N ALA A 74 -32.50 34.44 4.99
CA ALA A 74 -33.02 35.62 5.70
C ALA A 74 -33.74 36.63 4.78
N CYS A 75 -33.64 36.51 3.45
CA CYS A 75 -34.28 37.44 2.51
C CYS A 75 -35.81 37.41 2.60
N ARG A 76 -36.43 38.60 2.48
CA ARG A 76 -37.87 38.77 2.30
C ARG A 76 -38.17 39.54 1.01
N PRO A 77 -39.07 39.05 0.14
CA PRO A 77 -39.76 37.75 0.22
C PRO A 77 -38.79 36.55 0.11
N PRO A 78 -39.17 35.36 0.59
CA PRO A 78 -38.34 34.16 0.50
C PRO A 78 -37.91 33.88 -0.95
N ARG A 79 -36.65 33.48 -1.13
CA ARG A 79 -36.06 33.12 -2.43
C ARG A 79 -35.61 31.66 -2.42
N ASP A 80 -35.47 31.09 -3.61
CA ASP A 80 -34.84 29.78 -3.77
C ASP A 80 -33.35 29.86 -3.39
N CYS A 81 -32.95 29.06 -2.40
CA CYS A 81 -31.59 28.99 -1.88
C CYS A 81 -30.87 27.67 -2.23
N SER A 82 -31.44 26.84 -3.11
CA SER A 82 -30.90 25.52 -3.47
C SER A 82 -29.47 25.60 -4.01
N ALA A 83 -29.15 26.65 -4.77
CA ALA A 83 -27.78 26.89 -5.25
C ALA A 83 -26.76 27.10 -4.12
N TYR A 84 -27.13 27.82 -3.05
CA TYR A 84 -26.26 28.06 -1.90
C TYR A 84 -26.13 26.81 -1.01
N GLN A 85 -27.18 26.00 -0.91
CA GLN A 85 -27.12 24.69 -0.24
C GLN A 85 -26.14 23.75 -0.96
N ASN A 86 -26.24 23.68 -2.29
CA ASN A 86 -25.30 22.89 -3.11
C ASN A 86 -23.86 23.40 -3.00
N ALA A 87 -23.65 24.72 -3.00
CA ALA A 87 -22.33 25.31 -2.82
C ALA A 87 -21.72 24.95 -1.44
N LEU A 88 -22.53 24.96 -0.38
CA LEU A 88 -22.10 24.54 0.95
C LEU A 88 -21.73 23.05 0.99
N LEU A 89 -22.56 22.18 0.40
CA LEU A 89 -22.27 20.75 0.30
C LEU A 89 -20.93 20.50 -0.41
N GLN A 90 -20.71 21.14 -1.57
CA GLN A 90 -19.45 21.03 -2.31
C GLN A 90 -18.24 21.55 -1.51
N ALA A 91 -18.38 22.67 -0.81
CA ALA A 91 -17.31 23.21 0.02
C ALA A 91 -16.92 22.25 1.15
N ARG A 92 -17.92 21.62 1.81
CA ARG A 92 -17.70 20.63 2.87
C ARG A 92 -17.03 19.35 2.37
N VAL A 93 -17.35 18.92 1.15
CA VAL A 93 -16.71 17.75 0.52
C VAL A 93 -15.25 18.04 0.23
N ARG A 94 -14.96 19.20 -0.39
CA ARG A 94 -13.57 19.60 -0.64
C ARG A 94 -12.78 19.74 0.66
N LEU A 95 -13.38 20.25 1.73
CA LEU A 95 -12.71 20.31 3.03
C LEU A 95 -12.34 18.90 3.52
N ARG A 96 -13.29 17.96 3.50
CA ARG A 96 -13.04 16.55 3.87
C ARG A 96 -11.94 15.89 3.05
N GLU A 97 -11.91 16.12 1.74
CA GLU A 97 -10.81 15.64 0.88
C GLU A 97 -9.44 16.13 1.38
N ALA A 98 -9.31 17.42 1.70
CA ALA A 98 -8.04 17.97 2.18
C ALA A 98 -7.67 17.47 3.59
N GLU A 99 -8.66 17.22 4.45
CA GLU A 99 -8.45 16.64 5.78
C GLU A 99 -7.99 15.18 5.68
N ALA A 100 -8.61 14.39 4.80
CA ALA A 100 -8.22 13.01 4.53
C ALA A 100 -6.79 12.94 3.97
N GLU A 101 -6.46 13.80 3.02
CA GLU A 101 -5.13 13.89 2.46
C GLU A 101 -4.06 14.33 3.48
N LEU A 102 -4.40 15.26 4.38
CA LEU A 102 -3.52 15.63 5.48
C LEU A 102 -3.25 14.44 6.40
N LYS A 103 -4.30 13.69 6.76
CA LYS A 103 -4.19 12.48 7.59
C LYS A 103 -3.33 11.42 6.90
N ASN A 104 -3.53 11.20 5.60
CA ASN A 104 -2.75 10.27 4.80
C ASN A 104 -1.25 10.62 4.84
N VAL A 105 -0.90 11.89 4.58
CA VAL A 105 0.51 12.33 4.62
C VAL A 105 1.11 12.20 6.04
N GLN A 106 0.32 12.47 7.09
CA GLN A 106 0.78 12.27 8.47
C GLN A 106 1.06 10.80 8.77
N GLN A 107 0.19 9.89 8.33
CA GLN A 107 0.39 8.45 8.48
C GLN A 107 1.64 7.97 7.74
N TRP A 108 1.82 8.36 6.47
CA TRP A 108 3.03 8.03 5.72
C TRP A 108 4.29 8.63 6.34
N THR A 109 4.20 9.83 6.90
CA THR A 109 5.33 10.44 7.63
C THR A 109 5.76 9.56 8.80
N GLN A 110 4.82 9.06 9.59
CA GLN A 110 5.13 8.18 10.73
C GLN A 110 5.72 6.84 10.26
N LEU A 111 5.12 6.21 9.25
CA LEU A 111 5.58 4.93 8.70
C LEU A 111 7.01 5.05 8.13
N VAL A 112 7.28 6.09 7.35
CA VAL A 112 8.61 6.32 6.77
C VAL A 112 9.62 6.62 7.88
N GLN A 113 9.29 7.45 8.88
CA GLN A 113 10.20 7.72 9.99
C GLN A 113 10.55 6.45 10.78
N HIS A 114 9.59 5.55 11.00
CA HIS A 114 9.85 4.26 11.64
C HIS A 114 10.82 3.40 10.81
N ALA A 115 10.51 3.20 9.52
CA ALA A 115 11.35 2.41 8.62
C ALA A 115 12.77 3.00 8.47
N VAL A 116 12.88 4.33 8.44
CA VAL A 116 14.17 5.03 8.41
C VAL A 116 14.97 4.79 9.68
N ALA A 117 14.35 4.81 10.86
CA ALA A 117 15.04 4.53 12.11
C ALA A 117 15.60 3.10 12.17
N GLU A 118 14.84 2.11 11.67
CA GLU A 118 15.29 0.72 11.56
C GLU A 118 16.45 0.59 10.56
N TYR A 119 16.30 1.16 9.37
CA TYR A 119 17.34 1.19 8.34
C TYR A 119 18.63 1.84 8.84
N GLN A 120 18.54 3.00 9.51
CA GLN A 120 19.70 3.76 9.97
C GLN A 120 20.58 2.95 10.93
N ARG A 121 19.99 2.11 11.78
CA ARG A 121 20.76 1.26 12.71
C ARG A 121 21.64 0.25 11.96
N GLU A 122 21.09 -0.41 10.96
CA GLU A 122 21.83 -1.40 10.18
C GLU A 122 22.81 -0.73 9.19
N ALA A 123 22.42 0.39 8.60
CA ALA A 123 23.28 1.21 7.75
C ALA A 123 24.51 1.72 8.49
N GLN A 124 24.35 2.20 9.74
CA GLN A 124 25.46 2.64 10.59
C GLN A 124 26.43 1.51 10.93
N ARG A 125 25.92 0.31 11.20
CA ARG A 125 26.76 -0.88 11.45
C ARG A 125 27.58 -1.24 10.23
N LEU A 126 26.95 -1.29 9.05
CA LEU A 126 27.66 -1.55 7.80
C LEU A 126 28.70 -0.45 7.53
N ALA A 127 28.33 0.82 7.66
CA ALA A 127 29.26 1.93 7.49
C ALA A 127 30.48 1.83 8.44
N ALA A 128 30.29 1.39 9.69
CA ALA A 128 31.39 1.16 10.63
C ALA A 128 32.31 0.03 10.17
N VAL A 129 31.77 -1.10 9.69
CA VAL A 129 32.57 -2.21 9.14
C VAL A 129 33.36 -1.76 7.91
N LEU A 130 32.72 -1.04 6.99
CA LEU A 130 33.34 -0.55 5.76
C LEU A 130 34.46 0.47 6.04
N SER A 131 34.31 1.31 7.07
CA SER A 131 35.29 2.35 7.40
C SER A 131 36.42 1.88 8.32
N ALA A 132 36.15 0.96 9.25
CA ALA A 132 37.11 0.54 10.25
C ALA A 132 37.75 -0.82 9.96
N ASP A 133 36.98 -1.82 9.56
CA ASP A 133 37.45 -3.21 9.49
C ASP A 133 37.91 -3.61 8.10
N LEU A 134 37.26 -3.08 7.05
CA LEU A 134 37.65 -3.31 5.67
C LEU A 134 39.09 -2.87 5.38
N PRO A 135 39.57 -1.68 5.82
CA PRO A 135 40.98 -1.31 5.64
C PRO A 135 41.96 -2.24 6.35
N LYS A 136 41.60 -2.74 7.55
CA LYS A 136 42.43 -3.71 8.30
C LYS A 136 42.51 -5.04 7.56
N ALA A 137 41.39 -5.53 7.03
CA ALA A 137 41.34 -6.75 6.23
C ALA A 137 42.17 -6.61 4.94
N SER A 138 42.05 -5.48 4.23
CA SER A 138 42.89 -5.18 3.05
C SER A 138 44.39 -5.13 3.39
N ALA A 139 44.76 -4.56 4.54
CA ALA A 139 46.15 -4.54 5.00
C ALA A 139 46.67 -5.94 5.35
N LEU A 140 45.86 -6.76 6.03
CA LEU A 140 46.19 -8.14 6.34
C LEU A 140 46.43 -8.98 5.08
N LEU A 141 45.55 -8.84 4.08
CA LEU A 141 45.70 -9.53 2.79
C LEU A 141 46.97 -9.09 2.07
N GLY A 142 47.27 -7.78 2.05
CA GLY A 142 48.52 -7.27 1.48
C GLY A 142 49.77 -7.83 2.16
N ASN A 143 49.83 -7.74 3.49
CA ASN A 143 50.96 -8.29 4.26
C ASN A 143 51.12 -9.81 4.06
N SER A 144 50.00 -10.54 3.97
CA SER A 144 50.03 -11.98 3.72
C SER A 144 50.56 -12.31 2.33
N ALA A 145 50.17 -11.54 1.31
CA ALA A 145 50.68 -11.68 -0.05
C ALA A 145 52.20 -11.43 -0.09
N ASP A 146 52.68 -10.35 0.54
CA ASP A 146 54.11 -10.00 0.59
C ASP A 146 54.96 -11.10 1.26
N ILE A 147 54.47 -11.65 2.37
CA ILE A 147 55.12 -12.75 3.09
C ILE A 147 55.21 -14.00 2.20
N LEU A 148 54.11 -14.38 1.54
CA LEU A 148 54.08 -15.57 0.68
C LEU A 148 54.95 -15.41 -0.57
N GLN A 149 54.99 -14.21 -1.17
CA GLN A 149 55.89 -13.91 -2.29
C GLN A 149 57.36 -14.05 -1.87
N SER A 150 57.71 -13.59 -0.66
CA SER A 150 59.05 -13.73 -0.10
C SER A 150 59.44 -15.20 0.09
N TYR A 151 58.53 -16.05 0.57
CA TYR A 151 58.77 -17.50 0.69
C TYR A 151 58.89 -18.21 -0.66
N ALA A 152 58.06 -17.86 -1.64
CA ALA A 152 58.12 -18.42 -2.99
C ALA A 152 59.44 -18.07 -3.70
N ALA A 153 59.96 -16.85 -3.49
CA ALA A 153 61.25 -16.44 -4.02
C ALA A 153 62.43 -17.23 -3.42
N MET A 154 62.28 -17.76 -2.20
CA MET A 154 63.31 -18.54 -1.50
C MET A 154 63.27 -20.06 -1.78
N GLY A 155 62.26 -20.57 -2.50
CA GLY A 155 62.18 -22.00 -2.81
C GLY A 155 61.29 -22.36 -4.00
N ALA A 156 61.90 -22.90 -5.07
CA ALA A 156 61.22 -23.72 -6.08
C ALA A 156 61.95 -25.08 -6.15
N PRO A 157 61.22 -26.22 -6.18
CA PRO A 157 60.50 -26.62 -7.39
C PRO A 157 59.04 -27.09 -7.19
N SER A 158 58.30 -27.01 -8.29
CA SER A 158 56.88 -27.26 -8.51
C SER A 158 56.48 -28.74 -8.51
N VAL A 159 55.27 -29.07 -8.01
CA VAL A 159 54.42 -30.15 -8.55
C VAL A 159 52.94 -29.77 -8.39
N GLY A 160 52.19 -29.91 -9.49
CA GLY A 160 50.75 -29.66 -9.56
C GLY A 160 49.87 -30.85 -9.17
N ILE A 161 48.62 -30.78 -9.65
CA ILE A 161 47.52 -31.76 -9.72
C ILE A 161 46.23 -31.30 -8.98
N PRO A 162 45.04 -31.44 -9.63
CA PRO A 162 43.76 -30.82 -9.28
C PRO A 162 42.86 -31.74 -8.46
N SER A 163 41.73 -31.22 -7.96
CA SER A 163 40.66 -32.06 -7.39
C SER A 163 39.29 -31.45 -7.66
N ASP A 164 38.50 -32.18 -8.44
CA ASP A 164 37.05 -32.08 -8.51
C ASP A 164 36.41 -32.38 -7.15
N PHE A 165 35.30 -31.71 -6.83
CA PHE A 165 34.29 -32.25 -5.93
C PHE A 165 32.89 -31.75 -6.32
N THR A 166 32.07 -32.70 -6.76
CA THR A 166 30.60 -32.65 -6.75
C THR A 166 30.07 -33.03 -5.37
N ALA A 167 29.06 -32.32 -4.87
CA ALA A 167 28.14 -32.86 -3.87
C ALA A 167 26.75 -32.20 -4.03
N ALA A 168 25.77 -33.02 -4.37
CA ALA A 168 24.35 -32.75 -4.20
C ALA A 168 23.85 -33.49 -2.95
N THR A 169 22.98 -32.89 -2.14
CA THR A 169 21.95 -33.64 -1.38
C THR A 169 20.75 -32.73 -1.04
N GLN A 170 19.61 -33.40 -1.05
CA GLN A 170 18.20 -33.03 -1.05
C GLN A 170 17.58 -32.56 0.28
N THR A 171 16.59 -31.67 0.14
CA THR A 171 15.22 -31.59 0.71
C THR A 171 14.89 -31.98 2.16
N GLY A 172 14.04 -31.12 2.75
CA GLY A 172 12.99 -31.52 3.69
C GLY A 172 12.31 -30.33 4.38
N ILE A 173 11.21 -29.81 3.83
CA ILE A 173 10.34 -28.83 4.52
C ILE A 173 8.94 -29.45 4.65
N GLY A 174 8.54 -29.72 5.89
CA GLY A 174 7.18 -30.07 6.26
C GLY A 174 6.31 -28.81 6.34
N ALA A 175 5.14 -28.85 5.72
CA ALA A 175 4.12 -27.83 5.83
C ALA A 175 3.09 -28.24 6.89
N GLN A 176 2.88 -27.38 7.88
CA GLN A 176 1.92 -27.56 8.96
C GLN A 176 0.74 -26.61 8.73
N GLN A 177 -0.46 -27.17 8.65
CA GLN A 177 -1.74 -26.48 8.55
C GLN A 177 -2.08 -25.76 9.87
N GLY A 178 -2.67 -24.57 9.77
CA GLY A 178 -3.33 -23.85 10.85
C GLY A 178 -4.76 -23.53 10.48
N SER A 179 -5.70 -24.15 11.19
CA SER A 179 -7.16 -24.04 11.09
C SER A 179 -7.70 -23.01 12.09
N GLY A 180 -8.62 -22.14 11.66
CA GLY A 180 -9.28 -21.16 12.54
C GLY A 180 -10.43 -20.38 11.87
N GLY A 181 -11.44 -21.07 11.32
CA GLY A 181 -12.50 -20.46 10.47
C GLY A 181 -13.93 -20.36 11.04
N GLY A 182 -14.14 -20.49 12.36
CA GLY A 182 -15.49 -20.70 12.92
C GLY A 182 -16.38 -19.45 13.09
N ALA A 183 -15.81 -18.30 13.48
CA ALA A 183 -16.58 -17.07 13.76
C ALA A 183 -16.60 -16.08 12.58
N GLN A 184 -15.80 -16.34 11.54
CA GLN A 184 -15.53 -15.42 10.45
C GLN A 184 -16.54 -15.58 9.31
N ALA A 185 -16.97 -16.82 9.04
CA ALA A 185 -18.01 -17.14 8.06
C ALA A 185 -19.36 -16.50 8.43
N THR A 186 -19.69 -16.43 9.72
CA THR A 186 -21.02 -16.02 10.19
C THR A 186 -21.38 -14.56 9.90
N ALA A 187 -20.43 -13.62 9.91
CA ALA A 187 -20.72 -12.21 9.65
C ALA A 187 -20.93 -11.91 8.16
N LEU A 188 -20.11 -12.51 7.29
CA LEU A 188 -20.25 -12.38 5.84
C LEU A 188 -21.50 -13.12 5.33
N ASP A 189 -21.82 -14.27 5.90
CA ASP A 189 -23.06 -15.01 5.61
C ASP A 189 -24.30 -14.18 5.96
N GLN A 190 -24.28 -13.50 7.12
CA GLN A 190 -25.34 -12.56 7.52
C GLN A 190 -25.44 -11.38 6.55
N ALA A 191 -24.31 -10.79 6.16
CA ALA A 191 -24.29 -9.68 5.21
C ALA A 191 -24.82 -10.09 3.81
N LEU A 192 -24.50 -11.29 3.33
CA LEU A 192 -25.06 -11.84 2.10
C LEU A 192 -26.57 -12.09 2.22
N ALA A 193 -27.03 -12.57 3.37
CA ALA A 193 -28.45 -12.78 3.62
C ALA A 193 -29.25 -11.46 3.68
N GLU A 194 -28.69 -10.40 4.29
CA GLU A 194 -29.29 -9.06 4.28
C GLU A 194 -29.31 -8.46 2.87
N LEU A 195 -28.22 -8.64 2.11
CA LEU A 195 -28.12 -8.19 0.73
C LEU A 195 -29.20 -8.84 -0.17
N GLU A 196 -29.49 -10.12 0.02
CA GLU A 196 -30.48 -10.88 -0.75
C GLU A 196 -31.94 -10.41 -0.54
N LYS A 197 -32.20 -9.67 0.54
CA LYS A 197 -33.53 -9.06 0.81
C LYS A 197 -33.84 -7.90 -0.14
N ILE A 198 -32.82 -7.26 -0.70
CA ILE A 198 -32.94 -6.14 -1.63
C ILE A 198 -32.92 -6.68 -3.06
N GLU A 199 -33.75 -6.13 -3.96
CA GLU A 199 -33.83 -6.63 -5.35
C GLU A 199 -32.48 -6.57 -6.08
N THR A 200 -31.82 -5.40 -6.07
CA THR A 200 -30.46 -5.23 -6.61
C THR A 200 -29.47 -6.20 -5.98
N GLY A 201 -29.48 -6.30 -4.65
CA GLY A 201 -28.62 -7.21 -3.90
C GLY A 201 -28.87 -8.69 -4.19
N ARG A 202 -30.12 -9.12 -4.35
CA ARG A 202 -30.49 -10.48 -4.75
C ARG A 202 -29.88 -10.85 -6.10
N SER A 203 -29.95 -9.95 -7.07
CA SER A 203 -29.35 -10.19 -8.39
C SER A 203 -27.81 -10.31 -8.33
N ILE A 204 -27.18 -9.60 -7.40
CA ILE A 204 -25.74 -9.64 -7.15
C ILE A 204 -25.35 -10.96 -6.45
N VAL A 205 -26.07 -11.33 -5.39
CA VAL A 205 -25.85 -12.59 -4.65
C VAL A 205 -26.04 -13.80 -5.57
N GLN A 206 -27.04 -13.77 -6.46
CA GLN A 206 -27.22 -14.80 -7.48
C GLN A 206 -26.00 -14.90 -8.41
N ALA A 207 -25.42 -13.77 -8.83
CA ALA A 207 -24.22 -13.79 -9.66
C ALA A 207 -23.00 -14.34 -8.92
N ILE A 208 -22.79 -13.93 -7.66
CA ILE A 208 -21.72 -14.46 -6.78
C ILE A 208 -21.83 -15.99 -6.67
N ARG A 209 -23.04 -16.49 -6.35
CA ARG A 209 -23.29 -17.94 -6.23
C ARG A 209 -23.12 -18.68 -7.56
N ALA A 210 -23.66 -18.13 -8.65
CA ALA A 210 -23.58 -18.75 -9.97
C ALA A 210 -22.13 -18.89 -10.48
N ARG A 211 -21.25 -17.99 -10.08
CA ARG A 211 -19.81 -18.01 -10.43
C ARG A 211 -18.94 -18.72 -9.41
N GLY A 212 -19.51 -19.19 -8.30
CA GLY A 212 -18.76 -19.78 -7.20
C GLY A 212 -17.71 -18.83 -6.61
N THR A 213 -17.94 -17.51 -6.69
CA THR A 213 -17.00 -16.51 -6.18
C THR A 213 -16.94 -16.59 -4.65
N GLN A 214 -15.72 -16.73 -4.12
CA GLN A 214 -15.53 -16.80 -2.66
C GLN A 214 -15.65 -15.41 -2.03
N VAL A 215 -16.12 -15.33 -0.80
CA VAL A 215 -16.18 -14.08 -0.04
C VAL A 215 -15.47 -14.29 1.28
N ARG A 216 -14.46 -13.49 1.59
CA ARG A 216 -13.68 -13.62 2.81
C ARG A 216 -13.16 -12.28 3.32
N PHE A 217 -12.74 -12.27 4.57
CA PHE A 217 -11.89 -11.20 5.08
C PHE A 217 -10.43 -11.43 4.66
N GLY A 218 -9.66 -10.35 4.53
CA GLY A 218 -8.23 -10.42 4.27
C GLY A 218 -7.56 -9.05 4.18
N GLU A 219 -6.25 -9.06 3.93
CA GLU A 219 -5.52 -7.84 3.59
C GLU A 219 -5.99 -7.35 2.23
N ALA A 220 -6.63 -6.20 2.21
CA ALA A 220 -6.97 -5.53 0.96
C ALA A 220 -5.71 -4.89 0.38
N THR A 221 -5.47 -5.12 -0.90
CA THR A 221 -4.39 -4.47 -1.64
C THR A 221 -4.64 -2.96 -1.71
N GLU A 222 -3.56 -2.17 -1.62
CA GLU A 222 -3.58 -0.72 -1.89
C GLU A 222 -4.49 0.13 -0.98
N GLY A 223 -4.87 -0.37 0.20
CA GLY A 223 -5.69 0.38 1.16
C GLY A 223 -7.18 0.48 0.78
N ALA A 224 -7.62 -0.33 -0.20
CA ALA A 224 -9.03 -0.50 -0.51
C ALA A 224 -9.79 -1.12 0.68
N ILE A 225 -11.07 -0.84 0.81
CA ILE A 225 -11.89 -1.38 1.93
C ILE A 225 -12.53 -2.72 1.55
N ALA A 226 -12.71 -2.95 0.26
CA ALA A 226 -13.05 -4.23 -0.35
C ALA A 226 -12.49 -4.24 -1.78
N HIS A 227 -12.28 -5.43 -2.35
CA HIS A 227 -12.00 -5.59 -3.78
C HIS A 227 -12.44 -6.97 -4.29
N PHE A 228 -12.79 -7.06 -5.56
CA PHE A 228 -12.95 -8.32 -6.29
C PHE A 228 -11.67 -8.66 -7.06
N ASP A 229 -11.06 -9.81 -6.79
CA ASP A 229 -9.98 -10.37 -7.61
C ASP A 229 -10.54 -11.35 -8.65
N PRO A 230 -10.55 -10.99 -9.95
CA PRO A 230 -11.05 -11.87 -11.00
C PRO A 230 -10.15 -13.10 -11.26
N ARG A 231 -8.87 -13.06 -10.87
CA ARG A 231 -7.93 -14.18 -11.05
C ARG A 231 -8.13 -15.25 -9.99
N ALA A 232 -8.25 -14.84 -8.74
CA ALA A 232 -8.53 -15.73 -7.61
C ALA A 232 -10.03 -16.06 -7.48
N ASN A 233 -10.90 -15.35 -8.21
CA ASN A 233 -12.36 -15.45 -8.14
C ASN A 233 -12.86 -15.29 -6.69
N GLU A 234 -12.41 -14.22 -6.04
CA GLU A 234 -12.76 -13.92 -4.66
C GLU A 234 -13.05 -12.44 -4.45
N ILE A 235 -14.01 -12.15 -3.58
CA ILE A 235 -14.22 -10.85 -2.97
C ILE A 235 -13.49 -10.85 -1.62
N VAL A 236 -12.55 -9.92 -1.46
CA VAL A 236 -11.82 -9.72 -0.22
C VAL A 236 -12.31 -8.45 0.44
N ILE A 237 -12.90 -8.59 1.62
CA ILE A 237 -13.25 -7.46 2.50
C ILE A 237 -12.08 -7.21 3.45
N SER A 238 -11.70 -5.94 3.65
CA SER A 238 -10.63 -5.58 4.57
C SER A 238 -10.89 -6.11 5.98
N GLU A 239 -9.84 -6.64 6.61
CA GLU A 239 -9.82 -7.02 8.03
C GLU A 239 -10.28 -5.90 8.98
N THR A 240 -10.10 -4.64 8.59
CA THR A 240 -10.54 -3.48 9.38
C THR A 240 -12.05 -3.37 9.52
N LEU A 241 -12.83 -4.04 8.65
CA LEU A 241 -14.28 -4.10 8.70
C LEU A 241 -14.82 -5.36 9.39
N ARG A 242 -13.96 -6.15 10.02
CA ARG A 242 -14.37 -7.42 10.66
C ARG A 242 -15.51 -7.25 11.67
N ASP A 243 -15.50 -6.16 12.42
CA ASP A 243 -16.51 -5.84 13.43
C ASP A 243 -17.59 -4.87 12.91
N ALA A 244 -17.61 -4.60 11.60
CA ALA A 244 -18.62 -3.74 10.99
C ALA A 244 -20.00 -4.40 11.02
N THR A 245 -21.05 -3.56 11.03
CA THR A 245 -22.42 -4.04 11.03
C THR A 245 -22.76 -4.78 9.71
N PRO A 246 -23.71 -5.74 9.73
CA PRO A 246 -24.13 -6.42 8.51
C PRO A 246 -24.56 -5.46 7.39
N SER A 247 -25.17 -4.32 7.71
CA SER A 247 -25.58 -3.32 6.70
C SER A 247 -24.40 -2.66 5.99
N VAL A 248 -23.30 -2.38 6.71
CA VAL A 248 -22.05 -1.85 6.12
C VAL A 248 -21.41 -2.92 5.25
N LEU A 249 -21.28 -4.15 5.75
CA LEU A 249 -20.73 -5.27 4.99
C LEU A 249 -21.56 -5.56 3.72
N SER A 250 -22.89 -5.56 3.81
CA SER A 250 -23.78 -5.73 2.65
C SER A 250 -23.58 -4.63 1.61
N ALA A 251 -23.35 -3.38 2.03
CA ALA A 251 -23.10 -2.28 1.10
C ALA A 251 -21.79 -2.47 0.33
N HIS A 252 -20.70 -2.85 1.00
CA HIS A 252 -19.44 -3.18 0.33
C HIS A 252 -19.54 -4.41 -0.57
N LEU A 253 -20.26 -5.44 -0.13
CA LEU A 253 -20.53 -6.63 -0.96
C LEU A 253 -21.36 -6.29 -2.20
N ALA A 254 -22.25 -5.29 -2.11
CA ALA A 254 -23.01 -4.83 -3.27
C ALA A 254 -22.11 -4.13 -4.30
N HIS A 255 -21.09 -3.39 -3.86
CA HIS A 255 -20.07 -2.81 -4.73
C HIS A 255 -19.31 -3.93 -5.45
N GLU A 256 -18.58 -4.77 -4.72
CA GLU A 256 -17.71 -5.78 -5.31
C GLU A 256 -18.47 -6.85 -6.08
N GLY A 257 -19.65 -7.23 -5.59
CA GLY A 257 -20.52 -8.17 -6.27
C GLY A 257 -21.08 -7.64 -7.59
N THR A 258 -21.10 -6.32 -7.81
CA THR A 258 -21.43 -5.75 -9.12
C THR A 258 -20.35 -6.04 -10.15
N HIS A 259 -19.07 -5.96 -9.77
CA HIS A 259 -17.93 -6.36 -10.61
C HIS A 259 -17.99 -7.85 -10.97
N VAL A 260 -18.34 -8.69 -9.98
CA VAL A 260 -18.63 -10.11 -10.22
C VAL A 260 -19.77 -10.27 -11.22
N LYS A 261 -20.89 -9.56 -11.07
CA LYS A 261 -22.06 -9.71 -11.95
C LYS A 261 -21.75 -9.29 -13.39
N TRP A 262 -21.00 -8.22 -13.60
CA TRP A 262 -20.83 -7.61 -14.91
C TRP A 262 -19.71 -8.27 -15.73
N SER A 263 -18.65 -8.78 -15.09
CA SER A 263 -17.53 -9.43 -15.79
C SER A 263 -16.87 -8.58 -16.88
N ARG A 264 -16.88 -7.26 -16.72
CA ARG A 264 -16.30 -6.32 -17.66
C ARG A 264 -15.00 -5.76 -17.08
N SER A 265 -14.18 -5.19 -17.96
CA SER A 265 -12.99 -4.47 -17.57
C SER A 265 -13.36 -3.18 -16.86
N ASP A 266 -12.65 -2.88 -15.78
CA ASP A 266 -12.89 -1.69 -14.96
C ASP A 266 -12.93 -0.43 -15.81
N SER A 267 -13.96 0.38 -15.57
CA SER A 267 -14.23 1.64 -16.28
C SER A 267 -14.98 2.59 -15.36
N ILE A 268 -15.02 3.87 -15.71
CA ILE A 268 -15.79 4.87 -14.97
C ILE A 268 -17.28 4.52 -14.95
N ASP A 269 -17.81 3.99 -16.04
CA ASP A 269 -19.17 3.46 -16.10
C ASP A 269 -19.39 2.28 -15.14
N GLN A 270 -18.47 1.30 -15.15
CA GLN A 270 -18.57 0.13 -14.28
C GLN A 270 -18.50 0.51 -12.80
N GLU A 271 -17.56 1.38 -12.42
CA GLU A 271 -17.43 1.91 -11.05
C GLU A 271 -18.68 2.68 -10.63
N TYR A 272 -19.25 3.51 -11.52
CA TYR A 272 -20.49 4.22 -11.23
C TYR A 272 -21.64 3.26 -10.90
N HIS A 273 -21.75 2.15 -11.63
CA HIS A 273 -22.76 1.14 -11.36
C HIS A 273 -22.50 0.38 -10.05
N ALA A 274 -21.26 0.06 -9.73
CA ALA A 274 -20.88 -0.55 -8.46
C ALA A 274 -21.20 0.37 -7.26
N PHE A 275 -20.82 1.65 -7.33
CA PHE A 275 -21.18 2.65 -6.31
C PHE A 275 -22.69 2.90 -6.22
N SER A 276 -23.41 2.84 -7.34
CA SER A 276 -24.88 2.95 -7.34
C SER A 276 -25.54 1.80 -6.58
N ALA A 277 -25.06 0.57 -6.79
CA ALA A 277 -25.54 -0.60 -6.05
C ALA A 277 -25.23 -0.50 -4.55
N GLN A 278 -24.03 -0.05 -4.20
CA GLN A 278 -23.65 0.22 -2.81
C GLN A 278 -24.56 1.26 -2.15
N ALA A 279 -24.79 2.41 -2.82
CA ALA A 279 -25.65 3.47 -2.32
C ALA A 279 -27.09 2.99 -2.11
N GLU A 280 -27.64 2.23 -3.06
CA GLU A 280 -28.99 1.68 -2.93
C GLU A 280 -29.10 0.75 -1.71
N VAL A 281 -28.15 -0.18 -1.58
CA VAL A 281 -28.14 -1.15 -0.48
C VAL A 281 -27.99 -0.47 0.86
N TRP A 282 -27.03 0.45 0.97
CA TRP A 282 -26.81 1.23 2.18
C TRP A 282 -28.06 2.03 2.57
N ASN A 283 -28.67 2.76 1.64
CA ASN A 283 -29.84 3.58 1.93
C ASN A 283 -31.06 2.76 2.38
N ARG A 284 -31.18 1.49 1.94
CA ARG A 284 -32.24 0.59 2.39
C ARG A 284 -31.95 -0.07 3.74
N LEU A 285 -30.69 -0.44 4.03
CA LEU A 285 -30.35 -1.20 5.24
C LEU A 285 -29.94 -0.35 6.43
N LYS A 286 -29.41 0.87 6.22
CA LYS A 286 -28.76 1.63 7.29
C LYS A 286 -29.67 1.94 8.48
N ALA A 287 -30.97 2.11 8.26
CA ALA A 287 -31.93 2.57 9.26
C ALA A 287 -31.43 3.86 9.96
N SER A 288 -31.06 3.78 11.25
CA SER A 288 -30.47 4.89 12.01
C SER A 288 -28.94 4.87 12.09
N HIS A 289 -28.29 3.86 11.52
CA HIS A 289 -26.83 3.75 11.52
C HIS A 289 -26.22 4.73 10.52
N THR A 290 -25.04 5.20 10.87
CA THR A 290 -24.20 6.04 10.01
C THR A 290 -22.88 5.33 9.78
N ASP A 291 -22.36 5.44 8.57
CA ASP A 291 -21.04 4.95 8.20
C ASP A 291 -20.45 5.96 7.22
N GLU A 292 -19.27 6.49 7.54
CA GLU A 292 -18.72 7.65 6.83
C GLU A 292 -18.53 7.38 5.33
N GLN A 293 -18.06 6.19 4.98
CA GLN A 293 -17.81 5.82 3.59
C GLN A 293 -19.12 5.55 2.86
N CYS A 294 -20.01 4.76 3.44
CA CYS A 294 -21.28 4.43 2.81
C CYS A 294 -22.20 5.66 2.67
N ASP A 295 -22.20 6.57 3.66
CA ASP A 295 -22.93 7.84 3.58
C ASP A 295 -22.32 8.78 2.53
N TRP A 296 -21.00 8.78 2.36
CA TRP A 296 -20.34 9.52 1.28
C TRP A 296 -20.71 8.97 -0.11
N VAL A 297 -20.70 7.65 -0.29
CA VAL A 297 -21.11 7.02 -1.57
C VAL A 297 -22.58 7.34 -1.88
N SER A 298 -23.47 7.22 -0.90
CA SER A 298 -24.87 7.61 -1.07
C SER A 298 -25.04 9.06 -1.48
N TRP A 299 -24.28 9.97 -0.88
CA TRP A 299 -24.26 11.37 -1.29
C TRP A 299 -23.71 11.56 -2.71
N MET A 300 -22.59 10.92 -3.07
CA MET A 300 -21.97 11.04 -4.38
C MET A 300 -22.96 10.63 -5.49
N ILE A 301 -23.64 9.50 -5.31
CA ILE A 301 -24.63 9.00 -6.27
C ILE A 301 -25.86 9.92 -6.32
N SER A 302 -26.26 10.55 -5.21
CA SER A 302 -27.38 11.50 -5.18
C SER A 302 -27.19 12.74 -6.08
N LEU A 303 -25.96 13.06 -6.49
CA LEU A 303 -25.64 14.17 -7.40
C LEU A 303 -26.08 13.91 -8.86
N GLY A 304 -26.44 12.67 -9.17
CA GLY A 304 -26.75 12.23 -10.53
C GLY A 304 -25.52 11.75 -11.28
N GLU A 305 -25.77 10.92 -12.30
CA GLU A 305 -24.75 10.13 -12.99
C GLU A 305 -23.55 10.94 -13.47
N ARG A 306 -23.80 12.06 -14.16
CA ARG A 306 -22.72 12.89 -14.72
C ARG A 306 -21.77 13.39 -13.63
N ASP A 307 -22.31 13.88 -12.52
CA ASP A 307 -21.52 14.50 -11.46
C ASP A 307 -20.85 13.44 -10.58
N ALA A 308 -21.52 12.29 -10.36
CA ALA A 308 -20.91 11.12 -9.74
C ALA A 308 -19.72 10.59 -10.56
N LYS A 309 -19.88 10.40 -11.88
CA LYS A 309 -18.79 9.98 -12.77
C LYS A 309 -17.62 10.97 -12.78
N ASN A 310 -17.89 12.28 -12.69
CA ASN A 310 -16.84 13.30 -12.55
C ASN A 310 -16.05 13.16 -11.25
N ILE A 311 -16.69 12.76 -10.16
CA ILE A 311 -16.01 12.49 -8.89
C ILE A 311 -15.19 11.20 -9.01
N ILE A 312 -15.77 10.12 -9.53
CA ILE A 312 -15.09 8.84 -9.74
C ILE A 312 -13.82 9.01 -10.57
N ARG A 313 -13.85 9.79 -11.66
CA ARG A 313 -12.66 10.11 -12.48
C ARG A 313 -11.51 10.73 -11.68
N ARG A 314 -11.79 11.48 -10.61
CA ARG A 314 -10.75 12.08 -9.78
C ARG A 314 -10.11 11.07 -8.83
N TYR A 315 -10.89 10.09 -8.36
CA TYR A 315 -10.40 9.01 -7.51
C TYR A 315 -9.68 7.92 -8.32
N TYR A 316 -10.12 7.68 -9.57
CA TYR A 316 -9.59 6.66 -10.45
C TYR A 316 -9.16 7.26 -11.81
N PRO A 317 -8.11 8.11 -11.85
CA PRO A 317 -7.72 8.85 -13.04
C PRO A 317 -7.20 7.99 -14.20
N GLY A 318 -6.88 6.72 -13.93
CA GLY A 318 -6.39 5.76 -14.92
C GLY A 318 -7.46 4.88 -15.56
N LEU A 319 -8.72 4.95 -15.12
CA LEU A 319 -9.78 4.11 -15.67
C LEU A 319 -10.28 4.65 -17.02
N PRO A 320 -10.52 3.77 -18.01
CA PRO A 320 -11.24 4.13 -19.23
C PRO A 320 -12.70 4.50 -18.90
N GLU A 321 -13.39 5.15 -19.84
CA GLU A 321 -14.83 5.46 -19.70
C GLU A 321 -15.70 4.20 -19.58
#